data_AF-A0A967N7K0-F1
#
_entry.id   AF-A0A967N7K0-F1
#
_cell.length_a   1.000
_cell.length_b   1.000
_cell.length_c   1.000
_cell.angle_alpha   90.00
_cell.angle_beta   90.00
_cell.angle_gamma   90.00
#
_symmetry.space_group_name_H-M   'P 1'
#
loop_
_entity.id
_entity.type
_entity.pdbx_description
1 polymer ?
#
loop_
_entity_poly.entity_id
_entity_poly.type
_entity_poly.pdbx_seq_one_letter_code
_entity_poly.pdbx_strand_id
1 'polypeptide(L)' 'MSKSRGNVIVPDPIIEEYGADTFRLYLMFMGPFQEGGDWRDEGIQ' A
#
# COMPACT_ATOMS: atom_id res chain seq x y z
N MET A 1 -8.86 3.61 3.61
CA MET A 1 -8.11 4.25 4.73
C MET A 1 -8.85 5.48 5.22
N SER A 2 -8.89 5.76 6.53
CA SER A 2 -9.52 6.96 7.11
C SER A 2 -8.79 7.45 8.36
N LYS A 3 -8.64 8.77 8.50
CA LYS A 3 -8.07 9.41 9.70
C LYS A 3 -8.88 9.09 10.96
N SER A 4 -10.22 9.11 10.87
CA SER A 4 -11.10 8.81 12.01
C SER A 4 -11.03 7.36 12.48
N ARG A 5 -10.57 6.44 11.61
CA ARG A 5 -10.40 5.02 11.92
C ARG A 5 -8.96 4.66 12.28
N GLY A 6 -8.04 5.64 12.31
CA GLY A 6 -6.64 5.42 12.65
C GLY A 6 -5.88 4.49 11.69
N ASN A 7 -6.43 4.20 10.50
CA ASN A 7 -5.90 3.21 9.57
C ASN A 7 -5.38 3.85 8.27
N VAL A 8 -4.70 4.98 8.40
CA VAL A 8 -4.04 5.64 7.26
C VAL A 8 -2.64 5.06 7.13
N ILE A 9 -2.34 4.51 5.96
CA ILE A 9 -0.99 4.14 5.57
C ILE A 9 -0.37 5.34 4.86
N VAL A 10 0.81 5.75 5.34
CA VAL A 10 1.60 6.81 4.72
C VAL A 10 2.59 6.14 3.76
N PRO A 11 2.62 6.51 2.47
CA PRO A 11 3.45 5.83 1.48
C PRO A 11 4.93 6.22 1.55
N ASP A 12 5.26 7.42 2.06
CA ASP A 12 6.63 7.96 2.01
C ASP A 12 7.69 7.02 2.62
N PRO A 13 7.50 6.46 3.84
CA PRO A 13 8.48 5.53 4.42
C PRO A 13 8.67 4.26 3.58
N ILE A 14 7.58 3.76 3.00
CA ILE A 14 7.59 2.55 2.16
C ILE A 14 8.34 2.83 0.85
N ILE A 15 8.14 4.01 0.27
CA ILE A 15 8.84 4.44 -0.94
C ILE A 15 10.33 4.65 -0.66
N GLU A 16 10.69 5.23 0.49
CA GLU A 16 12.08 5.41 0.92
C GLU A 16 12.80 4.07 1.11
N GLU A 17 12.09 3.05 1.61
CA GLU A 17 12.66 1.73 1.89
C GLU A 17 12.71 0.82 0.64
N TYR A 18 11.62 0.72 -0.11
CA TYR A 18 11.45 -0.27 -1.18
C TYR A 18 11.45 0.32 -2.60
N GLY A 19 11.34 1.64 -2.73
CA GLY A 19 11.24 2.34 -4.01
C GLY A 19 9.80 2.45 -4.54
N ALA A 20 9.58 3.50 -5.33
CA ALA A 20 8.25 3.84 -5.86
C ALA A 20 7.67 2.76 -6.79
N ASP A 21 8.51 2.13 -7.61
CA ASP A 21 8.05 1.11 -8.56
C ASP A 21 7.62 -0.17 -7.84
N THR A 22 8.35 -0.59 -6.80
CA THR A 22 7.97 -1.72 -5.93
C THR A 22 6.60 -1.48 -5.29
N PHE A 23 6.40 -0.30 -4.71
CA PHE A 23 5.11 0.09 -4.14
C PHE A 23 3.98 0.05 -5.18
N ARG A 24 4.19 0.63 -6.37
CA ARG A 24 3.17 0.64 -7.43
C ARG A 24 2.84 -0.76 -7.96
N LEU A 25 3.85 -1.62 -8.14
CA LEU A 25 3.65 -2.99 -8.58
C LEU A 25 2.90 -3.81 -7.53
N TYR A 26 3.23 -3.63 -6.25
CA TYR A 26 2.49 -4.25 -5.15
C TYR A 26 1.01 -3.84 -5.18
N LEU A 27 0.70 -2.55 -5.32
CA LEU A 27 -0.68 -2.06 -5.46
C LEU A 27 -1.41 -2.70 -6.65
N MET A 28 -0.73 -2.91 -7.78
CA MET A 28 -1.32 -3.54 -8.97
C MET A 28 -1.54 -5.05 -8.81
N PHE A 29 -0.82 -5.71 -7.91
CA PHE A 29 -0.90 -7.15 -7.69
C PHE A 29 -1.91 -7.56 -6.62
N MET A 30 -2.36 -6.61 -5.78
CA MET A 30 -3.35 -6.87 -4.72
C MET A 30 -4.75 -7.23 -5.24
N GLY A 31 -5.06 -6.96 -6.51
CA GLY A 31 -6.35 -7.30 -7.11
C GLY A 31 -6.90 -6.18 -8.00
N PRO A 32 -8.17 -6.30 -8.43
CA PRO A 32 -8.82 -5.29 -9.25
C PRO A 32 -8.84 -3.93 -8.55
N PHE A 33 -8.27 -2.90 -9.18
CA PHE A 33 -8.15 -1.56 -8.60
C PHE A 33 -9.49 -0.97 -8.11
N GLN A 34 -10.60 -1.27 -8.81
CA GLN A 34 -11.93 -0.74 -8.50
C GLN A 34 -12.57 -1.37 -7.25
N GLU A 35 -12.16 -2.58 -6.88
CA GLU A 35 -12.67 -3.29 -5.70
C GLU A 35 -11.93 -2.86 -4.43
N GLY A 36 -10.77 -2.19 -4.60
CA GLY A 36 -9.85 -1.92 -3.52
C GLY A 36 -9.15 -3.19 -3.03
N GLY A 37 -8.38 -3.06 -1.96
CA GLY A 37 -7.69 -4.17 -1.33
C GLY A 37 -7.35 -3.85 0.13
N ASP A 38 -7.25 -4.90 0.94
CA ASP A 38 -6.72 -4.79 2.29
C ASP A 38 -5.20 -4.67 2.23
N TRP A 39 -4.67 -3.57 2.75
CA TRP A 39 -3.23 -3.34 2.87
C TRP A 39 -2.62 -4.26 3.94
N ARG A 40 -1.48 -4.89 3.64
CA ARG A 40 -0.67 -5.69 4.58
C ARG A 40 0.81 -5.41 4.36
N ASP A 41 1.50 -4.97 5.40
CA ASP A 41 2.92 -4.64 5.33
C ASP A 41 3.78 -5.88 4.99
N GLU A 42 3.36 -7.08 5.40
CA GLU A 42 4.06 -8.32 5.08
C GLU A 42 4.00 -8.67 3.58
N GLY A 43 3.13 -8.01 2.81
CA GLY A 43 3.02 -8.25 1.38
C GLY A 43 4.06 -7.52 0.54
N ILE A 44 4.74 -6.50 1.10
CA ILE A 44 5.77 -5.72 0.41
C ILE A 44 7.20 -6.05 0.88
N GLN A 45 7.33 -6.70 2.04
CA GLN A 45 8.59 -7.24 2.59
C GLN A 45 9.03 -8.52 1.87
#